data_AF-A0A835QY59-F1
#
_entry.id   AF-A0A835QY59-F1
#
_cell.length_a   1.000
_cell.length_b   1.000
_cell.length_c   1.000
_cell.angle_alpha   90.00
_cell.angle_beta   90.00
_cell.angle_gamma   90.00
#
_symmetry.space_group_name_H-M   'P 1'
#
loop_
_entity.id
_entity.type
_entity.pdbx_description
1 polymer ?
#
loop_
_entity_poly.entity_id
_entity_poly.type
_entity_poly.pdbx_seq_one_letter_code
_entity_poly.pdbx_strand_id
1 'polypeptide(L)'
;MGSAEMVPEFIKHGCYFSFSGFLTSVKSNKSKEMLKSVPIDRILFESDALNALTKCCPDFSLLYTLDSTMLHGHQHVIGSADIDFNQQWKELNHPTNIQIVFGDVATLLEVSEEELVEESYQNTTQLFSFPGFKVIGEI
;
A
#
# COMPACT_ATOMS: atom_id res chain seq x y z
N MET A 1 -7.36 1.01 10.88
CA MET A 1 -6.33 2.06 11.00
C MET A 1 -6.10 2.40 12.46
N GLY A 2 -4.85 2.64 12.85
CA GLY A 2 -4.48 3.04 14.22
C GLY A 2 -4.99 4.43 14.60
N SER A 3 -4.77 4.85 15.86
CA SER A 3 -5.01 6.22 16.34
C SER A 3 -3.72 7.03 16.42
N ALA A 4 -3.78 8.33 16.10
CA ALA A 4 -2.63 9.23 16.13
C ALA A 4 -1.96 9.28 17.52
N GLU A 5 -2.75 9.06 18.57
CA GLU A 5 -2.30 9.00 19.96
C GLU A 5 -1.25 7.90 20.23
N MET A 6 -1.24 6.83 19.43
CA MET A 6 -0.28 5.72 19.61
C MET A 6 1.09 6.02 18.98
N VAL A 7 1.15 6.97 18.04
CA VAL A 7 2.34 7.25 17.24
C VAL A 7 3.54 7.65 18.12
N PRO A 8 3.42 8.58 19.09
CA PRO A 8 4.56 8.99 19.91
C PRO A 8 5.20 7.85 20.69
N GLU A 9 4.40 6.89 21.17
CA GLU A 9 4.94 5.75 21.93
C GLU A 9 5.64 4.77 21.00
N PHE A 10 5.05 4.45 19.84
CA PHE A 10 5.68 3.56 18.86
C PHE A 10 6.98 4.12 18.27
N ILE A 11 7.09 5.44 18.09
CA ILE A 11 8.33 6.08 17.65
C ILE A 11 9.47 5.83 18.65
N LYS A 12 9.20 5.87 19.97
CA LYS A 12 10.22 5.59 21.00
C LYS A 12 10.78 4.17 20.90
N HIS A 13 9.99 3.24 20.38
CA HIS A 13 10.38 1.84 20.15
C HIS A 13 10.95 1.62 18.74
N GLY A 14 11.22 2.67 17.98
CA GLY A 14 11.85 2.62 16.66
C GLY A 14 10.92 2.14 15.54
N CYS A 15 9.60 2.16 15.76
CA CYS A 15 8.64 1.72 14.76
C CYS A 15 8.59 2.66 13.55
N TYR A 16 8.31 2.07 12.40
CA TYR A 16 7.90 2.75 11.18
C TYR A 16 6.40 2.53 10.96
N PHE A 17 5.76 3.38 10.15
CA PHE A 17 4.32 3.36 9.91
C PHE A 17 4.05 3.23 8.42
N SER A 18 3.44 2.11 8.03
CA SER A 18 3.08 1.83 6.64
C SER A 18 1.67 2.34 6.32
N PHE A 19 1.52 2.92 5.13
CA PHE A 19 0.23 3.40 4.62
C PHE A 19 -0.12 2.70 3.31
N SER A 20 -1.38 2.25 3.22
CA SER A 20 -1.97 1.62 2.04
C SER A 20 -3.23 2.32 1.59
N GLY A 21 -3.87 1.83 0.52
CA GLY A 21 -5.12 2.38 0.01
C GLY A 21 -6.29 2.36 1.01
N PHE A 22 -6.19 1.62 2.13
CA PHE A 22 -7.17 1.71 3.23
C PHE A 22 -7.24 3.10 3.87
N LEU A 23 -6.20 3.91 3.75
CA LEU A 23 -6.20 5.30 4.20
C LEU A 23 -7.35 6.11 3.60
N THR A 24 -7.70 5.80 2.35
CA THR A 24 -8.78 6.48 1.61
C THR A 24 -10.18 6.08 2.07
N SER A 25 -10.31 4.96 2.81
CA SER A 25 -11.58 4.49 3.37
C SER A 25 -11.93 5.14 4.71
N VAL A 26 -10.99 5.88 5.32
CA VAL A 26 -11.19 6.58 6.59
C VAL A 26 -11.55 8.04 6.35
N LYS A 27 -12.35 8.63 7.25
CA LYS A 27 -12.70 10.06 7.19
C LYS A 27 -11.42 10.90 7.04
N SER A 28 -11.37 11.76 6.03
CA SER A 28 -10.20 12.55 5.64
C SER A 28 -9.51 13.24 6.82
N ASN A 29 -10.27 13.82 7.76
CA ASN A 29 -9.71 14.48 8.94
C ASN A 29 -8.90 13.52 9.84
N LYS A 30 -9.40 12.30 10.08
CA LYS A 30 -8.71 11.32 10.92
C LYS A 30 -7.47 10.76 10.23
N SER A 31 -7.55 10.53 8.92
CA SER A 31 -6.40 10.14 8.09
C SER A 31 -5.31 11.22 8.11
N LYS A 32 -5.71 12.49 7.98
CA LYS A 32 -4.82 13.65 8.02
C LYS A 32 -4.16 13.85 9.38
N GLU A 33 -4.93 13.73 10.47
CA GLU A 33 -4.38 13.80 11.84
C GLU A 33 -3.36 12.68 12.11
N MET A 34 -3.67 11.45 11.69
CA MET A 34 -2.75 10.34 11.79
C MET A 34 -1.45 10.61 11.01
N LEU A 35 -1.57 10.93 9.72
CA LEU A 35 -0.43 11.20 8.87
C LEU A 35 0.46 12.31 9.42
N LYS A 36 -0.13 13.42 9.85
CA LYS A 36 0.61 14.56 10.42
C LYS A 36 1.30 14.25 11.75
N SER A 37 0.89 13.18 12.45
CA SER A 37 1.56 12.75 13.68
C SER A 37 2.81 11.89 13.44
N VAL A 38 2.95 11.34 12.23
CA VAL A 38 4.09 10.47 11.86
C VAL A 38 5.20 11.31 11.21
N PRO A 39 6.44 11.27 11.73
CA PRO A 39 7.59 11.88 11.08
C PRO A 39 7.86 11.29 9.69
N ILE A 40 8.27 12.12 8.72
CA ILE A 40 8.48 11.69 7.34
C ILE A 40 9.55 10.59 7.21
N ASP A 41 10.58 10.61 8.07
CA ASP A 41 11.65 9.60 8.18
C ASP A 41 11.17 8.26 8.81
N ARG A 42 9.86 8.15 9.08
CA ARG A 42 9.21 6.95 9.62
C ARG A 42 8.05 6.47 8.77
N ILE A 43 7.80 7.12 7.63
CA ILE A 43 6.73 6.74 6.70
C ILE A 43 7.21 5.64 5.76
N LEU A 44 6.38 4.61 5.61
CA LEU A 44 6.49 3.54 4.62
C LEU A 44 5.19 3.47 3.82
N PHE A 45 5.25 2.77 2.68
CA PHE A 45 4.08 2.52 1.85
C PHE A 45 3.97 1.06 1.48
N GLU A 46 2.72 0.62 1.33
CA GLU A 46 2.39 -0.71 0.83
C GLU A 46 1.12 -0.64 -0.02
N SER A 47 0.99 -1.56 -0.98
CA SER A 47 -0.26 -1.69 -1.73
C SER A 47 -1.32 -2.46 -0.95
N ASP A 48 -0.88 -3.37 -0.06
CA ASP A 48 -1.71 -4.41 0.55
C ASP A 48 -2.51 -5.23 -0.48
N ALA A 49 -1.98 -5.37 -1.70
CA ALA A 49 -2.58 -6.20 -2.74
C ALA A 49 -2.68 -7.67 -2.28
N LEU A 50 -3.79 -8.37 -2.50
CA LEU A 50 -4.90 -8.09 -3.43
C LEU A 50 -6.04 -7.20 -2.84
N ASN A 51 -5.85 -6.64 -1.65
CA ASN A 51 -6.81 -5.84 -0.90
C ASN A 51 -6.52 -4.33 -1.02
N ALA A 52 -7.25 -3.49 -0.28
CA ALA A 52 -6.97 -2.05 -0.16
C ALA A 52 -6.95 -1.26 -1.48
N LEU A 53 -7.76 -1.66 -2.48
CA LEU A 53 -7.90 -0.90 -3.73
C LEU A 53 -8.39 0.52 -3.42
N THR A 54 -7.58 1.52 -3.77
CA THR A 54 -7.92 2.94 -3.60
C THR A 54 -9.11 3.32 -4.48
N LYS A 55 -10.09 4.02 -3.89
CA LYS A 55 -11.27 4.57 -4.61
C LYS A 55 -11.19 6.08 -4.83
N CYS A 56 -10.14 6.72 -4.31
CA CYS A 56 -10.00 8.17 -4.27
C CYS A 56 -9.38 8.76 -5.55
N CYS A 57 -8.78 7.94 -6.42
CA CYS A 57 -8.31 8.39 -7.72
C CYS A 57 -9.50 8.50 -8.69
N PRO A 58 -9.92 9.71 -9.11
CA PRO A 58 -11.02 9.88 -10.05
C PRO A 58 -10.65 9.42 -11.47
N ASP A 59 -9.34 9.35 -11.75
CA ASP A 59 -8.83 8.85 -13.01
C ASP A 59 -8.62 7.32 -12.93
N PHE A 60 -9.71 6.60 -13.18
CA PHE A 60 -9.70 5.14 -13.29
C PHE A 60 -8.69 4.60 -14.31
N SER A 61 -8.16 5.44 -15.22
CA SER A 61 -7.14 5.00 -16.18
C SER A 61 -5.78 4.69 -15.54
N LEU A 62 -5.52 5.19 -14.33
CA LEU A 62 -4.30 4.89 -13.56
C LEU A 62 -4.42 3.65 -12.67
N LEU A 63 -5.64 3.16 -12.43
CA LEU A 63 -5.89 1.99 -11.59
C LEU A 63 -5.58 0.70 -12.35
N TYR A 64 -4.56 -0.02 -11.92
CA TYR A 64 -4.29 -1.37 -12.41
C TYR A 64 -5.08 -2.38 -11.57
N THR A 65 -6.17 -2.90 -12.13
CA THR A 65 -6.94 -3.98 -11.49
C THR A 65 -6.56 -5.32 -12.09
N LEU A 66 -6.52 -6.36 -11.26
CA LEU A 66 -6.22 -7.71 -11.75
C LEU A 66 -7.50 -8.26 -12.39
N ASP A 67 -7.60 -8.21 -13.73
CA ASP A 67 -8.71 -8.86 -14.44
C ASP A 67 -8.58 -10.39 -14.31
N SER A 68 -9.69 -11.05 -13.98
CA SER A 68 -9.79 -12.51 -13.79
C SER A 68 -9.25 -13.32 -14.98
N THR A 69 -9.17 -12.70 -16.16
CA THR A 69 -8.61 -13.29 -17.37
C THR A 69 -7.10 -13.58 -17.26
N MET A 70 -6.35 -12.82 -16.46
CA MET A 70 -4.90 -13.00 -16.26
C MET A 70 -4.54 -14.08 -15.22
N LEU A 71 -5.51 -14.54 -14.42
CA LEU A 71 -5.35 -15.59 -13.41
C LEU A 71 -5.52 -17.01 -13.96
N HIS A 72 -5.94 -17.17 -15.23
CA HIS A 72 -6.18 -18.48 -15.84
C HIS A 72 -4.90 -19.24 -16.27
N GLY A 73 -3.76 -18.95 -15.65
CA GLY A 73 -2.56 -19.77 -15.75
C GLY A 73 -2.71 -21.09 -14.99
N HIS A 74 -3.18 -22.14 -15.68
CA HIS A 74 -3.10 -23.56 -15.30
C HIS A 74 -3.76 -23.97 -13.97
N GLN A 75 -5.09 -24.17 -13.98
CA GLN A 75 -5.68 -25.17 -13.09
C GLN A 75 -6.78 -25.97 -13.81
N HIS A 76 -6.35 -27.11 -14.37
CA HIS A 76 -7.25 -28.18 -14.76
C HIS A 76 -7.69 -28.92 -13.48
N VAL A 77 -8.85 -28.58 -12.93
CA VAL A 77 -9.55 -29.45 -11.98
C VAL A 77 -11.03 -29.52 -12.33
N ILE A 78 -11.48 -30.75 -12.51
CA ILE A 78 -12.81 -31.20 -12.87
C ILE A 78 -13.74 -31.05 -11.65
N GLY A 79 -14.92 -30.45 -11.85
CA GLY A 79 -16.15 -30.84 -11.16
C GLY A 79 -16.62 -30.02 -9.96
N SER A 80 -17.83 -29.49 -10.12
CA SER A 80 -18.87 -29.17 -9.11
C SER A 80 -18.92 -27.78 -8.44
N ALA A 81 -20.13 -27.22 -8.57
CA ALA A 81 -20.74 -26.04 -7.97
C ALA A 81 -20.32 -24.68 -8.57
N ASP A 82 -21.23 -24.09 -9.34
CA ASP A 82 -21.17 -22.73 -9.88
C ASP A 82 -21.15 -21.70 -8.74
N ILE A 83 -19.98 -21.49 -8.15
CA ILE A 83 -19.67 -20.24 -7.46
C ILE A 83 -19.31 -19.25 -8.57
N ASP A 84 -20.00 -18.11 -8.64
CA ASP A 84 -19.67 -17.04 -9.58
C ASP A 84 -18.33 -16.40 -9.20
N PHE A 85 -17.24 -17.10 -9.52
CA PHE A 85 -15.86 -16.67 -9.34
C PHE A 85 -15.57 -15.36 -10.10
N ASN A 86 -16.38 -15.01 -11.11
CA ASN A 86 -16.11 -13.84 -11.95
C ASN A 86 -16.47 -12.51 -11.28
N GLN A 87 -17.30 -12.50 -10.23
CA GLN A 87 -17.66 -11.25 -9.55
C GLN A 87 -16.67 -10.88 -8.44
N GLN A 88 -16.04 -11.87 -7.80
CA GLN A 88 -15.19 -11.67 -6.63
C GLN A 88 -13.80 -11.09 -6.95
N TRP A 89 -13.30 -11.30 -8.17
CA TRP A 89 -11.93 -10.93 -8.56
C TRP A 89 -11.83 -9.61 -9.35
N LYS A 90 -12.96 -9.00 -9.73
CA LYS A 90 -13.01 -7.77 -10.54
C LYS A 90 -12.57 -6.50 -9.79
N GLU A 91 -12.44 -6.55 -8.47
CA GLU A 91 -12.08 -5.40 -7.63
C GLU A 91 -10.76 -5.61 -6.86
N LEU A 92 -9.90 -6.52 -7.32
CA LEU A 92 -8.64 -6.79 -6.65
C LEU A 92 -7.59 -5.74 -6.97
N ASN A 93 -6.90 -5.32 -5.92
CA ASN A 93 -5.79 -4.40 -6.02
C ASN A 93 -4.55 -5.09 -6.61
N HIS A 94 -3.66 -4.28 -7.18
CA HIS A 94 -2.39 -4.74 -7.74
C HIS A 94 -1.21 -4.03 -7.06
N PRO A 95 -0.05 -4.66 -6.89
CA PRO A 95 1.13 -4.01 -6.30
C PRO A 95 1.53 -2.70 -6.99
N THR A 96 1.34 -2.61 -8.32
CA THR A 96 1.59 -1.40 -9.12
C THR A 96 0.72 -0.21 -8.72
N ASN A 97 -0.35 -0.38 -7.94
CA ASN A 97 -1.18 0.73 -7.48
C ASN A 97 -0.59 1.46 -6.26
N ILE A 98 0.56 1.05 -5.73
CA ILE A 98 1.24 1.75 -4.62
C ILE A 98 1.50 3.23 -4.94
N GLN A 99 1.73 3.56 -6.21
CA GLN A 99 1.91 4.94 -6.70
C GLN A 99 0.70 5.84 -6.46
N ILE A 100 -0.50 5.28 -6.48
CA ILE A 100 -1.73 6.04 -6.18
C ILE A 100 -1.74 6.42 -4.69
N VAL A 101 -1.23 5.55 -3.81
CA VAL A 101 -1.12 5.82 -2.38
C VAL A 101 -0.15 6.97 -2.11
N PHE A 102 0.93 7.09 -2.89
CA PHE A 102 1.87 8.23 -2.78
C PHE A 102 1.15 9.56 -3.00
N GLY A 103 0.41 9.70 -4.11
CA GLY A 103 -0.33 10.92 -4.44
C GLY A 103 -1.39 11.28 -3.39
N ASP A 104 -2.14 10.29 -2.90
CA ASP A 104 -3.15 10.50 -1.84
C ASP A 104 -2.51 11.01 -0.55
N VAL A 105 -1.38 10.42 -0.13
CA VAL A 105 -0.68 10.81 1.09
C VAL A 105 0.01 12.15 0.96
N ALA A 106 0.68 12.42 -0.18
CA ALA A 106 1.31 13.71 -0.47
C ALA A 106 0.29 14.84 -0.37
N THR A 107 -0.91 14.63 -0.93
CA THR A 107 -2.02 15.60 -0.86
C THR A 107 -2.49 15.83 0.58
N LEU A 108 -2.60 14.78 1.40
CA LEU A 108 -3.04 14.89 2.80
C LEU A 108 -1.99 15.57 3.70
N LEU A 109 -0.70 15.33 3.42
CA LEU A 109 0.43 15.91 4.14
C LEU A 109 0.80 17.32 3.66
N GLU A 110 0.33 17.73 2.47
CA GLU A 110 0.70 18.99 1.83
C GLU A 110 2.20 19.09 1.53
N VAL A 111 2.79 17.97 1.10
CA VAL A 111 4.21 17.84 0.69
C VAL A 111 4.30 17.47 -0.79
N SER A 112 5.48 17.60 -1.39
CA SER A 112 5.67 17.12 -2.76
C SER A 112 5.67 15.58 -2.80
N GLU A 113 5.07 15.00 -3.84
CA GLU A 113 5.06 13.54 -4.03
C GLU A 113 6.49 13.01 -4.22
N GLU A 114 7.34 13.76 -4.94
CA GLU A 114 8.75 13.41 -5.17
C GLU A 114 9.54 13.29 -3.85
N GLU A 115 9.44 14.30 -2.97
CA GLU A 115 10.10 14.28 -1.65
C GLU A 115 9.60 13.11 -0.80
N LEU A 116 8.29 12.87 -0.78
CA LEU A 116 7.69 11.79 0.00
C LEU A 116 8.10 10.40 -0.50
N VAL A 117 8.17 10.22 -1.82
CA VAL A 117 8.62 8.97 -2.45
C VAL A 117 10.10 8.73 -2.14
N GLU A 118 10.95 9.74 -2.28
CA GLU A 118 12.38 9.62 -1.99
C GLU A 118 12.61 9.27 -0.51
N GLU A 119 12.02 10.01 0.43
CA GLU A 119 12.16 9.75 1.87
C GLU A 119 11.65 8.35 2.23
N SER A 120 10.48 7.95 1.73
CA SER A 120 9.94 6.61 2.02
C SER A 120 10.77 5.48 1.41
N TYR A 121 11.42 5.71 0.26
CA TYR A 121 12.36 4.76 -0.34
C TYR A 121 13.60 4.60 0.53
N GLN A 122 14.16 5.70 1.04
CA GLN A 122 15.29 5.66 1.98
C GLN A 122 14.91 4.95 3.27
N ASN A 123 13.73 5.24 3.84
CA ASN A 123 13.20 4.57 5.04
C ASN A 123 13.07 3.05 4.84
N THR A 124 12.49 2.64 3.70
CA THR A 124 12.32 1.23 3.35
C THR A 124 13.66 0.54 3.20
N THR A 125 14.60 1.18 2.50
CA THR A 125 15.96 0.66 2.32
C THR A 125 16.66 0.52 3.66
N GLN A 126 16.61 1.54 4.53
CA GLN A 126 17.21 1.49 5.85
C GLN A 126 16.62 0.37 6.72
N LEU A 127 15.30 0.20 6.72
CA LEU A 127 14.62 -0.76 7.57
C LEU A 127 14.80 -2.21 7.09
N PHE A 128 14.71 -2.45 5.78
CA PHE A 128 14.69 -3.81 5.22
C PHE A 128 16.04 -4.26 4.65
N SER A 129 17.04 -3.38 4.55
CA SER A 129 18.41 -3.78 4.19
C SER A 129 19.16 -4.31 5.41
N PHE A 130 18.81 -5.52 5.83
CA PHE A 130 19.57 -6.22 6.88
C PHE A 130 20.83 -6.86 6.28
N PRO A 131 22.05 -6.50 6.75
CA PRO A 131 23.32 -7.01 6.19
C PRO A 131 23.49 -8.53 6.24
N GLY A 132 22.71 -9.21 7.09
CA GLY A 132 22.75 -10.68 7.20
C GLY A 132 22.03 -11.42 6.06
N PHE A 133 21.32 -10.73 5.17
CA PHE A 133 20.82 -11.32 3.92
C PHE A 133 21.84 -11.09 2.80
N LYS A 134 22.92 -11.88 2.79
CA LYS A 134 23.59 -12.18 1.52
C LYS A 134 22.60 -13.01 0.70
N VAL A 135 22.09 -12.46 -0.38
CA VAL A 135 21.60 -13.29 -1.48
C VAL A 135 22.81 -14.07 -1.98
N ILE A 136 22.92 -15.33 -1.57
CA ILE A 136 23.81 -16.28 -2.24
C ILE A 136 23.12 -16.55 -3.58
N GLY A 137 23.58 -15.89 -4.63
CA GLY A 137 23.07 -16.11 -5.98
C GLY A 137 23.15 -14.86 -6.83
N GLU A 138 24.29 -14.69 -7.50
CA GLU A 138 24.34 -14.05 -8.81
C GLU A 138 23.25 -14.68 -9.70
N ILE A 139 22.48 -13.87 -10.41
CA ILE A 139 21.71 -14.28 -11.59
C ILE A 139 22.45 -13.76 -12.82
#